data_AF-A0A3M1Z067-F1
#
_entry.id   AF-A0A3M1Z067-F1
#
_cell.length_a   1.000
_cell.length_b   1.000
_cell.length_c   1.000
_cell.angle_alpha   90.00
_cell.angle_beta   90.00
_cell.angle_gamma   90.00
#
_symmetry.space_group_name_H-M   'P 1'
#
loop_
_entity.id
_entity.type
_entity.pdbx_description
1 polymer ?
#
loop_
_entity_poly.entity_id
_entity_poly.type
_entity_poly.pdbx_seq_one_letter_code
_entity_poly.pdbx_strand_id
1 'polypeptide(L)'
;MTSQPQNYGVATLARSILGLMLLIFLPSVIAWIFYLLSPTSPDAGFAQMQMLIIIGWGTLNLVLLLAVVWAARAPMTQIHRIVAIIANILGRWWLSLVMVIVLLEANLIGAIAFDNIAPFLMGPARFLLFCWSLVFLLIVAILHKERLESWWQSTRNSWAITGVAFIIGGLVLVLYLLSARINIVTGFEDKLRGQLDYRALSFWEDGQTPPSPQQFWAEQSLTRVQWLPYSYWVVEPFNGEYIHIDSNGLRYPPSYVPDGADALKIGIFGGSTVWGEGARDAYTIAGHIARLLAENGTPQQVINYGQTGYVSTQDMILFQMQLAQGQAPDIAVFYQGFNDVLSAYRQERAGLAYQEVNRIVDVEAGRLLRQGQPVLIPPAASLDAYDWSLITTAGADAESIAERYFANLQMIEAVAEAFDVEVIFVWQPSLYSKTSLTPVEAGIIEELDNNMPGFIELFQQVDALVRERVAEAELDNVLIISDLFAEDERQIFYDLIHITEVGNYEVAQAILPMLLSHISKD
;
A
#
# COMPACT_ATOMS: atom_id res chain seq x y z
N MET A 1 -26.78 59.15 37.62
CA MET A 1 -27.67 58.66 36.54
C MET A 1 -26.97 57.51 35.84
N THR A 2 -27.25 56.29 36.29
CA THR A 2 -26.67 55.03 35.81
C THR A 2 -27.56 54.48 34.70
N SER A 3 -27.25 54.78 33.44
CA SER A 3 -27.85 54.05 32.31
C SER A 3 -27.34 52.61 32.38
N GLN A 4 -28.25 51.66 32.64
CA GLN A 4 -27.90 50.26 32.83
C GLN A 4 -27.16 49.66 31.62
N PRO A 5 -26.07 48.90 31.84
CA PRO A 5 -25.27 48.27 30.77
C PRO A 5 -26.07 47.32 29.87
N GLN A 6 -27.22 46.80 30.31
CA GLN A 6 -28.12 45.98 29.47
C GLN A 6 -28.67 46.70 28.22
N ASN A 7 -28.76 48.03 28.22
CA ASN A 7 -29.37 48.75 27.09
C ASN A 7 -28.45 48.88 25.85
N TYR A 8 -27.12 48.81 26.01
CA TYR A 8 -26.18 49.00 24.89
C TYR A 8 -26.05 47.75 24.00
N GLY A 9 -26.00 46.57 24.61
CA GLY A 9 -25.98 45.28 23.89
C GLY A 9 -27.26 45.05 23.09
N VAL A 10 -28.42 45.37 23.69
CA VAL A 10 -29.74 45.28 23.05
C VAL A 10 -29.82 46.20 21.82
N ALA A 11 -29.37 47.44 21.93
CA ALA A 11 -29.40 48.39 20.82
C ALA A 11 -28.46 47.99 19.68
N THR A 12 -27.28 47.45 20.01
CA THR A 12 -26.32 46.95 19.03
C THR A 12 -26.87 45.73 18.30
N LEU A 13 -27.40 44.75 19.04
CA LEU A 13 -28.01 43.55 18.46
C LEU A 13 -29.22 43.89 17.58
N ALA A 14 -30.05 44.87 17.97
CA ALA A 14 -31.16 45.37 17.16
C ALA A 14 -30.70 45.97 15.82
N ARG A 15 -29.56 46.67 15.79
CA ARG A 15 -28.98 47.19 14.54
C ARG A 15 -28.37 46.08 13.67
N SER A 16 -27.90 45.00 14.29
CA SER A 16 -27.26 43.87 13.60
C SER A 16 -28.23 42.77 13.12
N ILE A 17 -29.52 42.81 13.52
CA ILE A 17 -30.46 41.70 13.28
C ILE A 17 -30.59 41.31 11.81
N LEU A 18 -30.62 42.30 10.90
CA LEU A 18 -30.74 42.05 9.46
C LEU A 18 -29.52 41.27 8.93
N GLY A 19 -28.31 41.68 9.34
CA GLY A 19 -27.07 40.99 8.97
C GLY A 19 -27.01 39.57 9.53
N LEU A 20 -27.45 39.35 10.77
CA LEU A 20 -27.52 38.02 11.38
C LEU A 20 -28.52 37.11 10.66
N MET A 21 -29.68 37.64 10.26
CA MET A 21 -30.66 36.87 9.48
C MET A 21 -30.12 36.50 8.09
N LEU A 22 -29.37 37.40 7.44
CA LEU A 22 -28.70 37.09 6.17
C LEU A 22 -27.63 36.00 6.33
N LEU A 23 -26.89 35.99 7.43
CA LEU A 23 -25.89 34.96 7.76
C LEU A 23 -26.53 33.60 8.10
N ILE A 24 -27.80 33.55 8.48
CA ILE A 24 -28.57 32.30 8.63
C ILE A 24 -29.11 31.86 7.27
N PHE A 25 -29.67 32.79 6.50
CA PHE A 25 -30.37 32.53 5.25
C PHE A 25 -29.44 32.11 4.10
N LEU A 26 -28.36 32.86 3.84
CA LEU A 26 -27.50 32.60 2.68
C LEU A 26 -26.85 31.20 2.72
N PRO A 27 -26.26 30.73 3.84
CA PRO A 27 -25.80 29.36 3.95
C PRO A 27 -26.92 28.34 3.75
N SER A 28 -28.14 28.61 4.27
CA SER A 28 -29.32 27.75 4.12
C SER A 28 -29.73 27.55 2.66
N VAL A 29 -29.66 28.60 1.84
CA VAL A 29 -29.89 28.53 0.40
C VAL A 29 -28.80 27.72 -0.29
N ILE A 30 -27.53 27.98 0.03
CA ILE A 30 -26.38 27.26 -0.54
C ILE A 30 -26.50 25.76 -0.27
N ALA A 31 -26.79 25.38 0.97
CA ALA A 31 -26.99 23.99 1.35
C ALA A 31 -28.18 23.36 0.63
N TRP A 32 -29.28 24.10 0.46
CA TRP A 32 -30.43 23.64 -0.30
C TRP A 32 -30.12 23.39 -1.78
N ILE A 33 -29.29 24.23 -2.40
CA ILE A 33 -28.79 24.01 -3.77
C ILE A 33 -27.97 22.72 -3.84
N PHE A 34 -27.08 22.47 -2.88
CA PHE A 34 -26.34 21.21 -2.83
C PHE A 34 -27.26 19.99 -2.68
N TYR A 35 -28.35 20.10 -1.93
CA TYR A 35 -29.35 19.03 -1.84
C TYR A 35 -30.10 18.80 -3.15
N LEU A 36 -30.45 19.86 -3.87
CA LEU A 36 -31.07 19.76 -5.20
C LEU A 36 -30.14 19.12 -6.24
N LEU A 37 -28.83 19.35 -6.12
CA LEU A 37 -27.82 18.78 -7.01
C LEU A 37 -27.37 17.36 -6.61
N SER A 38 -27.77 16.89 -5.43
CA SER A 38 -27.39 15.54 -4.97
C SER A 38 -28.08 14.46 -5.80
N PRO A 39 -27.37 13.39 -6.22
CA PRO A 39 -27.99 12.30 -6.96
C PRO A 39 -29.05 11.61 -6.11
N THR A 40 -30.12 11.15 -6.76
CA THR A 40 -31.20 10.40 -6.09
C THR A 40 -30.71 9.03 -5.68
N SER A 41 -31.02 8.61 -4.45
CA SER A 41 -30.74 7.24 -4.01
C SER A 41 -31.45 6.22 -4.93
N PRO A 42 -30.80 5.09 -5.29
CA PRO A 42 -31.44 4.00 -6.00
C PRO A 42 -32.49 3.27 -5.14
N ASP A 43 -32.43 3.40 -3.82
CA ASP A 43 -33.45 2.88 -2.90
C ASP A 43 -34.66 3.83 -2.81
N ALA A 44 -35.86 3.28 -3.00
CA ALA A 44 -37.10 4.06 -3.06
C ALA A 44 -37.46 4.74 -1.74
N GLY A 45 -37.16 4.13 -0.59
CA GLY A 45 -37.43 4.72 0.73
C GLY A 45 -36.52 5.91 1.00
N PHE A 46 -35.22 5.77 0.69
CA PHE A 46 -34.27 6.87 0.80
C PHE A 46 -34.53 8.00 -0.20
N ALA A 47 -34.96 7.69 -1.43
CA ALA A 47 -35.35 8.70 -2.41
C ALA A 47 -36.55 9.54 -1.94
N GLN A 48 -37.56 8.90 -1.31
CA GLN A 48 -38.68 9.62 -0.70
C GLN A 48 -38.23 10.52 0.46
N MET A 49 -37.37 10.01 1.33
CA MET A 49 -36.83 10.78 2.45
C MET A 49 -36.02 11.99 1.97
N GLN A 50 -35.19 11.81 0.94
CA GLN A 50 -34.42 12.89 0.30
C GLN A 50 -35.34 13.99 -0.25
N MET A 51 -36.43 13.62 -0.92
CA MET A 51 -37.41 14.58 -1.43
C MET A 51 -38.11 15.35 -0.31
N LEU A 52 -38.50 14.68 0.78
CA LEU A 52 -39.08 15.32 1.96
C LEU A 52 -38.12 16.33 2.59
N ILE A 53 -36.83 16.00 2.68
CA ILE A 53 -35.80 16.89 3.19
C ILE A 53 -35.63 18.12 2.27
N ILE A 54 -35.60 17.93 0.95
CA ILE A 54 -35.51 19.03 -0.02
C ILE A 54 -36.71 19.98 0.10
N ILE A 55 -37.93 19.45 0.19
CA ILE A 55 -39.16 20.25 0.35
C ILE A 55 -39.17 20.97 1.69
N GLY A 56 -38.81 20.26 2.77
CA GLY A 56 -38.69 20.84 4.11
C GLY A 56 -37.71 22.01 4.14
N TRP A 57 -36.56 21.86 3.50
CA TRP A 57 -35.57 22.94 3.41
C TRP A 57 -35.97 24.10 2.51
N GLY A 58 -36.66 23.84 1.40
CA GLY A 58 -37.25 24.91 0.58
C GLY A 58 -38.25 25.73 1.39
N THR A 59 -39.06 25.06 2.21
CA THR A 59 -40.01 25.71 3.12
C THR A 59 -39.31 26.55 4.18
N LEU A 60 -38.24 26.05 4.81
CA LEU A 60 -37.47 26.87 5.76
C LEU A 60 -36.86 28.09 5.08
N ASN A 61 -36.26 27.93 3.90
CA ASN A 61 -35.65 29.04 3.17
C ASN A 61 -36.67 30.14 2.86
N LEU A 62 -37.92 29.77 2.52
CA LEU A 62 -39.00 30.74 2.37
C LEU A 62 -39.29 31.49 3.67
N VAL A 63 -39.37 30.80 4.81
CA VAL A 63 -39.59 31.42 6.13
C VAL A 63 -38.44 32.37 6.48
N LEU A 64 -37.20 31.96 6.26
CA LEU A 64 -36.01 32.79 6.50
C LEU A 64 -35.98 34.03 5.59
N LEU A 65 -36.35 33.88 4.31
CA LEU A 65 -36.47 35.01 3.39
C LEU A 65 -37.54 36.00 3.87
N LEU A 66 -38.72 35.53 4.29
CA LEU A 66 -39.76 36.37 4.84
C LEU A 66 -39.30 37.10 6.11
N ALA A 67 -38.53 36.42 6.97
CA ALA A 67 -37.93 37.03 8.16
C ALA A 67 -36.91 38.13 7.79
N VAL A 68 -36.05 37.90 6.80
CA VAL A 68 -35.10 38.90 6.27
C VAL A 68 -35.85 40.12 5.71
N VAL A 69 -36.87 39.89 4.88
CA VAL A 69 -37.71 40.96 4.31
C VAL A 69 -38.41 41.76 5.40
N TRP A 70 -38.94 41.08 6.41
CA TRP A 70 -39.56 41.72 7.56
C TRP A 70 -38.55 42.57 8.33
N ALA A 71 -37.37 42.02 8.66
CA ALA A 71 -36.33 42.74 9.41
C ALA A 71 -35.81 43.96 8.64
N ALA A 72 -35.78 43.92 7.32
CA ALA A 72 -35.38 45.06 6.48
C ALA A 72 -36.42 46.20 6.47
N ARG A 73 -37.69 45.91 6.76
CA ARG A 73 -38.81 46.88 6.67
C ARG A 73 -39.39 47.27 8.04
N ALA A 74 -39.16 46.47 9.07
CA ALA A 74 -39.74 46.69 10.39
C ALA A 74 -39.17 47.96 11.05
N PRO A 75 -40.00 48.77 11.73
CA PRO A 75 -39.50 49.91 12.49
C PRO A 75 -38.60 49.44 13.62
N MET A 76 -37.52 50.19 13.88
CA MET A 76 -36.52 49.83 14.90
C MET A 76 -37.11 49.63 16.31
N THR A 77 -38.26 50.23 16.61
CA THR A 77 -38.98 50.03 17.88
C THR A 77 -39.56 48.62 18.01
N GLN A 78 -40.03 48.00 16.91
CA GLN A 78 -40.50 46.62 16.91
C GLN A 78 -39.33 45.64 17.01
N ILE A 79 -38.24 45.90 16.27
CA ILE A 79 -37.01 45.11 16.34
C ILE A 79 -36.46 45.12 17.78
N HIS A 80 -36.39 46.31 18.41
CA HIS A 80 -35.95 46.42 19.81
C HIS A 80 -36.79 45.59 20.77
N ARG A 81 -38.12 45.52 20.60
CA ARG A 81 -38.98 44.69 21.47
C ARG A 81 -38.63 43.22 21.36
N ILE A 82 -38.43 42.71 20.14
CA ILE A 82 -38.07 41.30 19.92
C ILE A 82 -36.68 41.01 20.47
N VAL A 83 -35.71 41.90 20.19
CA VAL A 83 -34.35 41.76 20.70
C VAL A 83 -34.29 41.85 22.23
N ALA A 84 -35.13 42.65 22.87
CA ALA A 84 -35.23 42.70 24.32
C ALA A 84 -35.70 41.36 24.92
N ILE A 85 -36.59 40.63 24.24
CA ILE A 85 -37.00 39.28 24.67
C ILE A 85 -35.81 38.32 24.59
N ILE A 86 -35.08 38.33 23.46
CA ILE A 86 -33.88 37.51 23.27
C ILE A 86 -32.82 37.85 24.34
N ALA A 87 -32.60 39.13 24.61
CA ALA A 87 -31.65 39.61 25.62
C ALA A 87 -32.09 39.30 27.05
N ASN A 88 -33.39 39.15 27.35
CA ASN A 88 -33.83 38.71 28.67
C ASN A 88 -33.45 37.26 28.96
N ILE A 89 -33.41 36.42 27.93
CA ILE A 89 -33.02 35.00 28.04
C ILE A 89 -31.49 34.89 28.01
N LEU A 90 -30.88 35.44 26.96
CA LEU A 90 -29.45 35.31 26.67
C LEU A 90 -28.58 36.39 27.31
N GLY A 91 -29.14 37.36 28.02
CA GLY A 91 -28.39 38.39 28.75
C GLY A 91 -27.85 37.90 30.09
N ARG A 92 -28.25 36.70 30.54
CA ARG A 92 -27.65 36.03 31.70
C ARG A 92 -26.55 35.10 31.21
N TRP A 93 -25.30 35.43 31.56
CA TRP A 93 -24.11 34.75 31.04
C TRP A 93 -24.12 33.22 31.21
N TRP A 94 -24.61 32.72 32.34
CA TRP A 94 -24.67 31.28 32.61
C TRP A 94 -25.73 30.59 31.76
N LEU A 95 -26.86 31.25 31.47
CA LEU A 95 -27.86 30.72 30.52
C LEU A 95 -27.31 30.70 29.11
N SER A 96 -26.58 31.74 28.68
CA SER A 96 -25.90 31.75 27.38
C SER A 96 -24.91 30.60 27.27
N LEU A 97 -24.13 30.36 28.32
CA LEU A 97 -23.15 29.27 28.36
C LEU A 97 -23.82 27.90 28.25
N VAL A 98 -24.87 27.65 29.04
CA VAL A 98 -25.66 26.41 28.95
C VAL A 98 -26.25 26.23 27.56
N MET A 99 -26.81 27.29 26.96
CA MET A 99 -27.37 27.22 25.61
C MET A 99 -26.30 26.98 24.52
N VAL A 100 -25.09 27.51 24.67
CA VAL A 100 -23.97 27.18 23.76
C VAL A 100 -23.63 25.70 23.87
N ILE A 101 -23.53 25.15 25.08
CA ILE A 101 -23.22 23.73 25.30
C ILE A 101 -24.33 22.85 24.71
N VAL A 102 -25.60 23.14 25.00
CA VAL A 102 -26.74 22.40 24.47
C VAL A 102 -26.79 22.47 22.94
N LEU A 103 -26.47 23.63 22.34
CA LEU A 103 -26.42 23.76 20.89
C LEU A 103 -25.28 22.92 20.28
N LEU A 104 -24.10 22.92 20.91
CA LEU A 104 -22.98 22.09 20.47
C LEU A 104 -23.31 20.60 20.56
N GLU A 105 -23.92 20.15 21.66
CA GLU A 105 -24.39 18.77 21.81
C GLU A 105 -25.47 18.42 20.79
N ALA A 106 -26.46 19.28 20.58
CA ALA A 106 -27.52 19.08 19.60
C ALA A 106 -26.96 19.01 18.16
N ASN A 107 -25.96 19.84 17.84
CA ASN A 107 -25.30 19.79 16.53
C ASN A 107 -24.47 18.51 16.37
N LEU A 108 -23.82 18.03 17.42
CA LEU A 108 -23.06 16.78 17.40
C LEU A 108 -24.01 15.59 17.21
N ILE A 109 -25.08 15.51 18.02
CA ILE A 109 -26.11 14.47 17.91
C ILE A 109 -26.78 14.52 16.53
N GLY A 110 -27.11 15.73 16.05
CA GLY A 110 -27.64 15.95 14.72
C GLY A 110 -26.69 15.44 13.64
N ALA A 111 -25.41 15.82 13.70
CA ALA A 111 -24.40 15.37 12.74
C ALA A 111 -24.25 13.85 12.72
N ILE A 112 -24.22 13.19 13.89
CA ILE A 112 -24.14 11.73 14.01
C ILE A 112 -25.42 11.06 13.47
N ALA A 113 -26.60 11.61 13.76
CA ALA A 113 -27.85 11.08 13.22
C ALA A 113 -27.91 11.20 11.68
N PHE A 114 -27.48 12.34 11.13
CA PHE A 114 -27.42 12.55 9.68
C PHE A 114 -26.37 11.67 8.99
N ASP A 115 -25.23 11.39 9.65
CA ASP A 115 -24.21 10.44 9.18
C ASP A 115 -24.82 9.06 8.88
N ASN A 116 -25.70 8.59 9.76
CA ASN A 116 -26.27 7.24 9.68
C ASN A 116 -27.50 7.15 8.76
N ILE A 117 -28.20 8.26 8.53
CA ILE A 117 -29.45 8.28 7.76
C ILE A 117 -29.22 8.72 6.31
N ALA A 118 -28.34 9.70 6.08
CA ALA A 118 -28.14 10.30 4.76
C ALA A 118 -26.72 10.89 4.62
N PRO A 119 -25.67 10.04 4.51
CA PRO A 119 -24.28 10.47 4.51
C PRO A 119 -23.91 11.42 3.37
N PHE A 120 -24.60 11.34 2.22
CA PHE A 120 -24.42 12.25 1.10
C PHE A 120 -24.91 13.69 1.38
N LEU A 121 -25.79 13.88 2.39
CA LEU A 121 -26.31 15.19 2.81
C LEU A 121 -25.42 15.89 3.85
N MET A 122 -24.38 15.20 4.31
CA MET A 122 -23.58 15.60 5.47
C MET A 122 -22.80 16.90 5.26
N GLY A 123 -22.12 17.05 4.12
CA GLY A 123 -21.27 18.22 3.88
C GLY A 123 -22.03 19.54 4.06
N PRO A 124 -23.15 19.73 3.34
CA PRO A 124 -24.00 20.91 3.50
C PRO A 124 -24.63 21.05 4.89
N ALA A 125 -25.06 19.94 5.52
CA ALA A 125 -25.68 19.98 6.86
C ALA A 125 -24.69 20.43 7.94
N ARG A 126 -23.47 19.87 7.96
CA ARG A 126 -22.42 20.26 8.90
C ARG A 126 -22.02 21.72 8.72
N PHE A 127 -21.92 22.19 7.47
CA PHE A 127 -21.65 23.59 7.15
C PHE A 127 -22.73 24.52 7.72
N LEU A 128 -24.01 24.16 7.60
CA LEU A 128 -25.12 24.93 8.16
C LEU A 128 -25.11 25.01 9.68
N LEU A 129 -24.98 23.85 10.34
CA LEU A 129 -24.94 23.78 11.80
C LEU A 129 -23.79 24.63 12.34
N PHE A 130 -22.65 24.64 11.64
CA PHE A 130 -21.54 25.53 11.92
C PHE A 130 -21.89 27.01 11.75
N CYS A 131 -22.46 27.41 10.60
CA CYS A 131 -22.86 28.80 10.34
C CYS A 131 -23.88 29.32 11.38
N TRP A 132 -24.89 28.53 11.72
CA TRP A 132 -25.90 28.92 12.70
C TRP A 132 -25.34 28.98 14.12
N SER A 133 -24.41 28.09 14.47
CA SER A 133 -23.67 28.18 15.73
C SER A 133 -22.84 29.45 15.80
N LEU A 134 -22.20 29.85 14.70
CA LEU A 134 -21.44 31.08 14.62
C LEU A 134 -22.33 32.31 14.80
N VAL A 135 -23.53 32.32 14.19
CA VAL A 135 -24.53 33.37 14.41
C VAL A 135 -24.97 33.42 15.88
N PHE A 136 -25.21 32.27 16.50
CA PHE A 136 -25.56 32.20 17.93
C PHE A 136 -24.44 32.74 18.81
N LEU A 137 -23.19 32.36 18.55
CA LEU A 137 -22.01 32.88 19.25
C LEU A 137 -21.87 34.40 19.07
N LEU A 138 -22.13 34.94 17.88
CA LEU A 138 -22.14 36.39 17.64
C LEU A 138 -23.20 37.11 18.47
N ILE A 139 -24.41 36.54 18.58
CA ILE A 139 -25.49 37.10 19.42
C ILE A 139 -25.05 37.14 20.88
N VAL A 140 -24.52 36.03 21.41
CA VAL A 140 -23.99 35.95 22.77
C VAL A 140 -22.85 36.95 22.97
N ALA A 141 -21.94 37.08 21.99
CA ALA A 141 -20.82 38.01 22.04
C ALA A 141 -21.26 39.48 22.10
N ILE A 142 -22.28 39.86 21.31
CA ILE A 142 -22.84 41.22 21.34
C ILE A 142 -23.50 41.51 22.69
N LEU A 143 -24.27 40.56 23.24
CA LEU A 143 -24.96 40.74 24.51
C LEU A 143 -24.02 40.78 25.72
N HIS A 144 -22.89 40.08 25.66
CA HIS A 144 -21.90 40.00 26.74
C HIS A 144 -20.61 40.77 26.44
N LYS A 145 -20.65 41.72 25.50
CA LYS A 145 -19.48 42.47 25.01
C LYS A 145 -18.59 43.00 26.13
N GLU A 146 -19.15 43.68 27.14
CA GLU A 146 -18.36 44.25 28.23
C GLU A 146 -17.63 43.19 29.07
N ARG A 147 -18.29 42.05 29.31
CA ARG A 147 -17.67 40.93 30.03
C ARG A 147 -16.58 40.28 29.20
N LEU A 148 -16.80 40.13 27.90
CA LEU A 148 -15.79 39.62 26.97
C LEU A 148 -14.60 40.56 26.86
N GLU A 149 -14.83 41.87 26.80
CA GLU A 149 -13.76 42.89 26.81
C GLU A 149 -12.97 42.86 28.12
N SER A 150 -13.63 42.80 29.27
CA SER A 150 -12.97 42.69 30.58
C SER A 150 -12.16 41.40 30.70
N TRP A 151 -12.76 40.27 30.30
CA TRP A 151 -12.08 38.97 30.27
C TRP A 151 -10.88 39.01 29.33
N TRP A 152 -11.04 39.52 28.12
CA TRP A 152 -9.95 39.66 27.15
C TRP A 152 -8.82 40.52 27.70
N GLN A 153 -9.12 41.68 28.27
CA GLN A 153 -8.09 42.54 28.88
C GLN A 153 -7.34 41.82 30.00
N SER A 154 -8.03 41.04 30.83
CA SER A 154 -7.42 40.27 31.92
C SER A 154 -6.59 39.06 31.45
N THR A 155 -6.88 38.53 30.26
CA THR A 155 -6.28 37.28 29.75
C THR A 155 -5.41 37.46 28.50
N ARG A 156 -5.33 38.68 27.93
CA ARG A 156 -4.65 38.96 26.65
C ARG A 156 -3.21 38.47 26.60
N ASN A 157 -2.48 38.58 27.71
CA ASN A 157 -1.08 38.16 27.78
C ASN A 157 -0.98 36.63 27.73
N SER A 158 -1.88 35.92 28.41
CA SER A 158 -1.98 34.47 28.34
C SER A 158 -2.34 34.02 26.91
N TRP A 159 -3.32 34.66 26.28
CA TRP A 159 -3.70 34.36 24.89
C TRP A 159 -2.59 34.67 23.89
N ALA A 160 -1.80 35.74 24.10
CA ALA A 160 -0.65 36.03 23.26
C ALA A 160 0.42 34.94 23.38
N ILE A 161 0.72 34.47 24.60
CA ILE A 161 1.67 33.37 24.84
C ILE A 161 1.14 32.07 24.21
N THR A 162 -0.13 31.74 24.43
CA THR A 162 -0.77 30.56 23.84
C THR A 162 -0.80 30.63 22.32
N GLY A 163 -1.11 31.79 21.74
CA GLY A 163 -1.10 32.00 20.29
C GLY A 163 0.29 31.83 19.69
N VAL A 164 1.33 32.39 20.33
CA VAL A 164 2.73 32.18 19.93
C VAL A 164 3.11 30.71 20.04
N ALA A 165 2.71 30.01 21.10
CA ALA A 165 2.96 28.58 21.26
C ALA A 165 2.29 27.74 20.15
N PHE A 166 1.05 28.05 19.77
CA PHE A 166 0.38 27.40 18.65
C PHE A 166 1.04 27.70 17.31
N ILE A 167 1.50 28.93 17.08
CA ILE A 167 2.23 29.30 15.85
C ILE A 167 3.56 28.53 15.79
N ILE A 168 4.31 28.47 16.89
CA ILE A 168 5.57 27.72 16.96
C ILE A 168 5.31 26.23 16.76
N GLY A 169 4.32 25.66 17.45
CA GLY A 169 3.96 24.24 17.30
C GLY A 169 3.50 23.90 15.88
N GLY A 170 2.69 24.77 15.27
CA GLY A 170 2.27 24.64 13.88
C GLY A 170 3.43 24.77 12.90
N LEU A 171 4.36 25.70 13.14
CA LEU A 171 5.56 25.84 12.32
C LEU A 171 6.47 24.60 12.45
N VAL A 172 6.69 24.09 13.66
CA VAL A 172 7.46 22.86 13.90
C VAL A 172 6.81 21.68 13.18
N LEU A 173 5.48 21.55 13.24
CA LEU A 173 4.75 20.51 12.51
C LEU A 173 4.92 20.67 10.99
N VAL A 174 4.79 21.88 10.45
CA VAL A 174 4.98 22.14 9.02
C VAL A 174 6.41 21.82 8.60
N LEU A 175 7.42 22.21 9.38
CA LEU A 175 8.81 21.90 9.11
C LEU A 175 9.08 20.39 9.18
N TYR A 176 8.49 19.68 10.15
CA TYR A 176 8.57 18.24 10.25
C TYR A 176 7.93 17.54 9.04
N LEU A 177 6.70 17.93 8.66
CA LEU A 177 6.01 17.38 7.50
C LEU A 177 6.75 17.69 6.19
N LEU A 178 7.32 18.90 6.07
CA LEU A 178 8.14 19.28 4.94
C LEU A 178 9.43 18.44 4.88
N SER A 179 10.10 18.24 6.01
CA SER A 179 11.27 17.36 6.12
C SER A 179 10.94 15.92 5.72
N ALA A 180 9.84 15.37 6.23
CA ALA A 180 9.36 14.04 5.87
C ALA A 180 9.04 13.95 4.38
N ARG A 181 8.38 14.97 3.81
CA ARG A 181 8.08 15.02 2.38
C ARG A 181 9.35 15.13 1.52
N ILE A 182 10.32 15.94 1.93
CA ILE A 182 11.62 16.03 1.27
C ILE A 182 12.30 14.67 1.32
N ASN A 183 12.33 13.99 2.47
CA ASN A 183 12.90 12.65 2.60
C ASN A 183 12.22 11.64 1.65
N ILE A 184 10.89 11.60 1.58
CA ILE A 184 10.15 10.70 0.67
C ILE A 184 10.44 11.01 -0.80
N VAL A 185 10.47 12.30 -1.19
CA VAL A 185 10.65 12.69 -2.59
C VAL A 185 12.10 12.51 -3.04
N THR A 186 13.07 12.78 -2.17
CA THR A 186 14.50 12.77 -2.51
C THR A 186 15.21 11.46 -2.17
N GLY A 187 14.57 10.61 -1.35
CA GLY A 187 15.21 9.44 -0.74
C GLY A 187 16.38 9.81 0.18
N PHE A 188 16.41 11.01 0.76
CA PHE A 188 17.59 11.51 1.46
C PHE A 188 18.01 10.65 2.65
N GLU A 189 17.07 10.15 3.45
CA GLU A 189 17.38 9.19 4.52
C GLU A 189 17.87 7.86 3.96
N ASP A 190 17.29 7.35 2.88
CA ASP A 190 17.76 6.12 2.24
C ASP A 190 19.19 6.30 1.71
N LYS A 191 19.49 7.46 1.12
CA LYS A 191 20.83 7.88 0.68
C LYS A 191 21.83 7.98 1.82
N LEU A 192 21.42 8.56 2.95
CA LEU A 192 22.25 8.67 4.15
C LEU A 192 22.45 7.32 4.86
N ARG A 193 21.45 6.44 4.85
CA ARG A 193 21.50 5.06 5.36
C ARG A 193 22.25 4.12 4.44
N GLY A 194 22.67 4.61 3.28
CA GLY A 194 23.60 3.93 2.41
C GLY A 194 23.21 4.00 0.96
N GLN A 195 21.95 3.76 0.57
CA GLN A 195 21.53 3.42 -0.82
C GLN A 195 22.49 2.49 -1.58
N LEU A 196 23.39 1.85 -0.86
CA LEU A 196 24.56 1.15 -1.34
C LEU A 196 24.51 -0.12 -0.53
N ASP A 197 23.72 -1.05 -1.04
CA ASP A 197 24.04 -2.42 -0.82
C ASP A 197 25.53 -2.60 -1.13
N TYR A 198 26.27 -3.10 -0.15
CA TYR A 198 27.73 -3.24 -0.19
C TYR A 198 28.14 -4.67 -0.54
N ARG A 199 27.17 -5.55 -0.84
CA ARG A 199 27.45 -6.91 -1.33
C ARG A 199 28.30 -6.79 -2.59
N ALA A 200 29.43 -7.49 -2.58
CA ALA A 200 30.34 -7.51 -3.71
C ALA A 200 29.68 -8.25 -4.87
N LEU A 201 29.59 -7.58 -6.03
CA LEU A 201 29.15 -8.18 -7.28
C LEU A 201 30.35 -8.44 -8.18
N SER A 202 30.35 -9.60 -8.84
CA SER A 202 31.21 -9.87 -9.99
C SER A 202 30.35 -9.93 -11.25
N PHE A 203 30.83 -9.25 -12.28
CA PHE A 203 30.13 -9.11 -13.55
C PHE A 203 30.81 -9.95 -14.63
N TRP A 204 30.00 -10.49 -15.53
CA TRP A 204 30.41 -11.23 -16.71
C TRP A 204 31.31 -10.39 -17.61
N GLU A 205 32.43 -10.97 -18.06
CA GLU A 205 33.37 -10.32 -18.97
C GLU A 205 32.88 -10.44 -20.43
N ASP A 206 32.23 -9.38 -20.92
CA ASP A 206 31.71 -9.27 -22.28
C ASP A 206 32.51 -8.29 -23.17
N GLY A 207 33.66 -7.82 -22.67
CA GLY A 207 34.48 -6.81 -23.31
C GLY A 207 33.95 -5.38 -23.17
N GLN A 208 32.82 -5.17 -22.50
CA GLN A 208 32.35 -3.85 -22.08
C GLN A 208 32.90 -3.52 -20.68
N THR A 209 32.91 -2.23 -20.33
CA THR A 209 33.28 -1.83 -18.96
C THR A 209 32.10 -2.16 -18.03
N PRO A 210 32.26 -3.08 -17.07
CA PRO A 210 31.17 -3.41 -16.15
C PRO A 210 30.93 -2.25 -15.16
N PRO A 211 29.72 -2.13 -14.60
CA PRO A 211 29.48 -1.20 -13.49
C PRO A 211 30.30 -1.58 -12.27
N SER A 212 30.51 -0.63 -11.36
CA SER A 212 30.84 -1.00 -9.99
C SER A 212 29.61 -1.57 -9.27
N PRO A 213 29.77 -2.44 -8.25
CA PRO A 213 28.66 -2.91 -7.44
C PRO A 213 27.81 -1.75 -6.89
N GLN A 214 28.47 -0.66 -6.47
CA GLN A 214 27.79 0.54 -5.97
C GLN A 214 26.89 1.20 -7.03
N GLN A 215 27.33 1.27 -8.28
CA GLN A 215 26.53 1.83 -9.37
C GLN A 215 25.32 0.96 -9.67
N PHE A 216 25.52 -0.36 -9.73
CA PHE A 216 24.45 -1.31 -9.98
C PHE A 216 23.40 -1.28 -8.86
N TRP A 217 23.82 -1.33 -7.60
CA TRP A 217 22.91 -1.30 -6.46
C TRP A 217 22.17 0.04 -6.32
N ALA A 218 22.84 1.16 -6.63
CA ALA A 218 22.19 2.45 -6.68
C ALA A 218 21.06 2.46 -7.71
N GLU A 219 21.27 1.88 -8.90
CA GLU A 219 20.21 1.74 -9.91
C GLU A 219 19.09 0.79 -9.45
N GLN A 220 19.42 -0.42 -8.97
CA GLN A 220 18.40 -1.37 -8.52
C GLN A 220 17.54 -0.79 -7.39
N SER A 221 18.11 0.02 -6.50
CA SER A 221 17.38 0.68 -5.40
C SER A 221 16.30 1.67 -5.88
N LEU A 222 16.35 2.10 -7.15
CA LEU A 222 15.33 2.96 -7.75
C LEU A 222 14.12 2.19 -8.26
N THR A 223 14.22 0.87 -8.39
CA THR A 223 13.06 0.02 -8.73
C THR A 223 12.03 0.07 -7.61
N ARG A 224 10.76 -0.06 -7.98
CA ARG A 224 9.62 0.00 -7.05
C ARG A 224 8.70 -1.15 -7.35
N VAL A 225 7.92 -1.57 -6.36
CA VAL A 225 6.86 -2.55 -6.55
C VAL A 225 5.50 -1.88 -6.54
N GLN A 226 4.60 -2.34 -7.39
CA GLN A 226 3.20 -1.97 -7.40
C GLN A 226 2.32 -3.18 -7.06
N TRP A 227 1.11 -2.92 -6.58
CA TRP A 227 0.17 -3.97 -6.23
C TRP A 227 -0.26 -4.78 -7.45
N LEU A 228 -0.11 -6.11 -7.38
CA LEU A 228 -0.66 -7.06 -8.34
C LEU A 228 -1.66 -7.96 -7.61
N PRO A 229 -2.95 -8.00 -7.99
CA PRO A 229 -3.92 -8.89 -7.36
C PRO A 229 -3.46 -10.35 -7.32
N TYR A 230 -3.79 -11.05 -6.23
CA TYR A 230 -3.49 -12.46 -5.95
C TYR A 230 -2.02 -12.82 -5.72
N SER A 231 -1.09 -12.24 -6.49
CA SER A 231 0.37 -12.44 -6.31
C SER A 231 1.05 -11.31 -5.53
N TYR A 232 0.26 -10.38 -4.98
CA TYR A 232 0.60 -9.22 -4.15
C TYR A 232 1.36 -8.09 -4.83
N TRP A 233 2.40 -8.36 -5.59
CA TRP A 233 3.18 -7.31 -6.22
C TRP A 233 3.83 -7.72 -7.52
N VAL A 234 4.14 -6.71 -8.33
CA VAL A 234 5.01 -6.80 -9.50
C VAL A 234 5.93 -5.57 -9.49
N VAL A 235 7.13 -5.67 -10.05
CA VAL A 235 7.99 -4.49 -10.19
C VAL A 235 7.38 -3.48 -11.18
N GLU A 236 7.47 -2.19 -10.88
CA GLU A 236 7.03 -1.10 -11.76
C GLU A 236 7.92 -1.01 -13.01
N PRO A 237 7.38 -0.50 -14.14
CA PRO A 237 8.16 -0.26 -15.34
C PRO A 237 9.36 0.64 -15.03
N PHE A 238 10.54 0.22 -15.49
CA PHE A 238 11.80 0.86 -15.16
C PHE A 238 12.75 0.76 -16.34
N ASN A 239 13.46 1.83 -16.65
CA ASN A 239 14.36 1.90 -17.78
C ASN A 239 15.69 2.52 -17.35
N GLY A 240 16.53 1.68 -16.74
CA GLY A 240 17.86 2.04 -16.25
C GLY A 240 18.97 1.83 -17.29
N GLU A 241 20.22 1.83 -16.83
CA GLU A 241 21.40 1.48 -17.63
C GLU A 241 21.63 -0.04 -17.69
N TYR A 242 21.31 -0.75 -16.61
CA TYR A 242 21.56 -2.19 -16.42
C TYR A 242 20.30 -3.03 -16.29
N ILE A 243 19.20 -2.41 -15.84
CA ILE A 243 17.92 -3.05 -15.54
C ILE A 243 16.83 -2.40 -16.39
N HIS A 244 16.16 -3.23 -17.20
CA HIS A 244 15.01 -2.81 -17.98
C HIS A 244 13.78 -3.69 -17.71
N ILE A 245 12.67 -3.03 -17.39
CA ILE A 245 11.41 -3.63 -16.98
C ILE A 245 10.31 -3.03 -17.83
N ASP A 246 9.55 -3.89 -18.51
CA ASP A 246 8.50 -3.49 -19.43
C ASP A 246 7.25 -2.94 -18.72
N SER A 247 6.24 -2.58 -19.51
CA SER A 247 4.95 -2.08 -19.00
C SER A 247 4.16 -3.10 -18.19
N ASN A 248 4.46 -4.39 -18.32
CA ASN A 248 3.82 -5.47 -17.57
C ASN A 248 4.56 -5.77 -16.26
N GLY A 249 5.68 -5.09 -16.00
CA GLY A 249 6.53 -5.35 -14.83
C GLY A 249 7.44 -6.57 -15.00
N LEU A 250 7.65 -7.01 -16.24
CA LEU A 250 8.55 -8.11 -16.57
C LEU A 250 9.91 -7.55 -16.98
N ARG A 251 10.96 -8.10 -16.37
CA ARG A 251 12.32 -7.75 -16.71
C ARG A 251 12.72 -8.49 -17.98
N TYR A 252 12.96 -7.80 -19.09
CA TYR A 252 13.12 -8.49 -20.37
C TYR A 252 14.57 -8.89 -20.65
N PRO A 253 14.85 -10.18 -20.95
CA PRO A 253 16.15 -10.59 -21.43
C PRO A 253 16.38 -10.13 -22.89
N PRO A 254 17.64 -10.11 -23.37
CA PRO A 254 17.91 -9.91 -24.79
C PRO A 254 17.23 -11.00 -25.64
N SER A 255 16.65 -10.60 -26.76
CA SER A 255 16.13 -11.54 -27.76
C SER A 255 17.19 -11.84 -28.82
N TYR A 256 17.35 -13.12 -29.12
CA TYR A 256 18.20 -13.63 -30.20
C TYR A 256 17.38 -14.29 -31.33
N VAL A 257 16.05 -14.24 -31.22
CA VAL A 257 15.12 -14.80 -32.22
C VAL A 257 15.06 -13.86 -33.43
N PRO A 258 15.31 -14.34 -34.66
CA PRO A 258 15.15 -13.54 -35.87
C PRO A 258 13.71 -13.09 -36.09
N ASP A 259 13.51 -11.91 -36.70
CA ASP A 259 12.19 -11.40 -37.02
C ASP A 259 11.39 -12.38 -37.90
N GLY A 260 10.20 -12.76 -37.43
CA GLY A 260 9.31 -13.69 -38.13
C GLY A 260 9.75 -15.16 -38.09
N ALA A 261 10.76 -15.51 -37.28
CA ALA A 261 11.07 -16.90 -36.99
C ALA A 261 9.94 -17.54 -36.19
N ASP A 262 9.68 -18.82 -36.47
CA ASP A 262 8.81 -19.66 -35.65
C ASP A 262 9.63 -20.12 -34.45
N ALA A 263 9.28 -19.60 -33.27
CA ALA A 263 10.02 -19.81 -32.03
C ALA A 263 9.03 -20.07 -30.89
N LEU A 264 9.33 -21.10 -30.11
CA LEU A 264 8.64 -21.45 -28.89
C LEU A 264 8.83 -20.35 -27.84
N LYS A 265 7.79 -20.15 -27.03
CA LYS A 265 7.77 -19.31 -25.85
C LYS A 265 8.17 -20.12 -24.63
N ILE A 266 9.29 -19.76 -24.03
CA ILE A 266 9.79 -20.35 -22.80
C ILE A 266 9.56 -19.34 -21.66
N GLY A 267 8.60 -19.62 -20.80
CA GLY A 267 8.31 -18.81 -19.62
C GLY A 267 9.08 -19.30 -18.39
N ILE A 268 9.84 -18.43 -17.73
CA ILE A 268 10.62 -18.79 -16.53
C ILE A 268 10.03 -18.08 -15.32
N PHE A 269 9.55 -18.85 -14.36
CA PHE A 269 8.89 -18.41 -13.12
C PHE A 269 9.83 -18.63 -11.92
N GLY A 270 9.71 -17.77 -10.90
CA GLY A 270 10.51 -17.88 -9.69
C GLY A 270 10.68 -16.56 -8.93
N GLY A 271 11.54 -16.62 -7.92
CA GLY A 271 11.82 -15.49 -7.03
C GLY A 271 12.77 -14.42 -7.61
N SER A 272 13.41 -13.69 -6.70
CA SER A 272 14.42 -12.66 -7.01
C SER A 272 15.65 -13.20 -7.74
N THR A 273 15.94 -14.50 -7.63
CA THR A 273 16.98 -15.21 -8.39
C THR A 273 16.66 -15.24 -9.88
N VAL A 274 15.41 -15.55 -10.25
CA VAL A 274 14.94 -15.52 -11.64
C VAL A 274 14.78 -14.09 -12.14
N TRP A 275 14.23 -13.20 -11.31
CA TRP A 275 14.18 -11.75 -11.62
C TRP A 275 15.59 -11.18 -11.90
N GLY A 276 16.64 -11.79 -11.33
CA GLY A 276 18.03 -11.48 -11.62
C GLY A 276 18.62 -10.37 -10.75
N GLU A 277 18.28 -10.36 -9.46
CA GLU A 277 18.93 -9.47 -8.49
C GLU A 277 20.46 -9.55 -8.64
N GLY A 278 21.14 -8.40 -8.64
CA GLY A 278 22.60 -8.33 -8.77
C GLY A 278 23.17 -8.62 -10.16
N ALA A 279 22.34 -8.89 -11.18
CA ALA A 279 22.78 -9.16 -12.55
C ALA A 279 22.22 -8.13 -13.54
N ARG A 280 22.94 -7.82 -14.62
CA ARG A 280 22.42 -7.04 -15.76
C ARG A 280 21.47 -7.91 -16.60
N ASP A 281 20.59 -7.30 -17.39
CA ASP A 281 19.51 -8.02 -18.12
C ASP A 281 20.02 -9.22 -18.94
N ALA A 282 21.14 -9.01 -19.64
CA ALA A 282 21.79 -10.01 -20.49
C ALA A 282 22.43 -11.19 -19.75
N TYR A 283 22.56 -11.09 -18.43
CA TYR A 283 23.25 -12.05 -17.57
C TYR A 283 22.39 -12.55 -16.40
N THR A 284 21.08 -12.35 -16.52
CA THR A 284 20.09 -13.10 -15.74
C THR A 284 20.05 -14.56 -16.21
N ILE A 285 19.47 -15.47 -15.43
CA ILE A 285 19.26 -16.87 -15.85
C ILE A 285 18.51 -16.91 -17.20
N ALA A 286 17.45 -16.11 -17.34
CA ALA A 286 16.69 -15.98 -18.58
C ALA A 286 17.54 -15.47 -19.75
N GLY A 287 18.38 -14.45 -19.51
CA GLY A 287 19.30 -13.91 -20.52
C GLY A 287 20.34 -14.93 -20.98
N HIS A 288 20.88 -15.73 -20.05
CA HIS A 288 21.81 -16.80 -20.38
C HIS A 288 21.14 -17.96 -21.11
N ILE A 289 19.93 -18.36 -20.74
CA ILE A 289 19.16 -19.38 -21.49
C ILE A 289 18.92 -18.91 -22.93
N ALA A 290 18.47 -17.67 -23.13
CA ALA A 290 18.25 -17.11 -24.47
C ALA A 290 19.53 -17.13 -25.32
N ARG A 291 20.68 -16.76 -24.71
CA ARG A 291 21.99 -16.80 -25.37
C ARG A 291 22.41 -18.22 -25.73
N LEU A 292 22.34 -19.15 -24.78
CA LEU A 292 22.76 -20.54 -24.97
C LEU A 292 21.92 -21.25 -26.04
N LEU A 293 20.62 -20.99 -26.10
CA LEU A 293 19.75 -21.53 -27.14
C LEU A 293 20.13 -21.01 -28.53
N ALA A 294 20.47 -19.73 -28.65
CA ALA A 294 20.95 -19.14 -29.90
C ALA A 294 22.33 -19.70 -30.31
N GLU A 295 23.25 -19.85 -29.37
CA GLU A 295 24.57 -20.46 -29.58
C GLU A 295 24.46 -21.93 -30.03
N ASN A 296 23.42 -22.63 -29.56
CA ASN A 296 23.09 -23.99 -29.99
C ASN A 296 22.31 -24.07 -31.31
N GLY A 297 22.09 -22.93 -31.99
CA GLY A 297 21.44 -22.86 -33.29
C GLY A 297 19.91 -22.99 -33.26
N THR A 298 19.28 -22.89 -32.10
CA THR A 298 17.82 -22.99 -31.89
C THR A 298 17.31 -21.81 -31.04
N PRO A 299 17.40 -20.56 -31.52
CA PRO A 299 16.99 -19.40 -30.74
C PRO A 299 15.47 -19.47 -30.44
N GLN A 300 15.10 -19.36 -29.16
CA GLN A 300 13.70 -19.37 -28.70
C GLN A 300 13.34 -18.06 -27.99
N GLN A 301 12.04 -17.77 -27.87
CA GLN A 301 11.56 -16.60 -27.14
C GLN A 301 11.56 -16.91 -25.64
N VAL A 302 12.46 -16.29 -24.88
CA VAL A 302 12.53 -16.47 -23.42
C VAL A 302 11.86 -15.30 -22.71
N ILE A 303 10.92 -15.60 -21.81
CA ILE A 303 10.18 -14.62 -21.00
C ILE A 303 10.52 -14.84 -19.54
N ASN A 304 10.95 -13.78 -18.87
CA ASN A 304 11.25 -13.80 -17.44
C ASN A 304 10.03 -13.33 -16.65
N TYR A 305 9.34 -14.28 -16.01
CA TYR A 305 8.22 -14.03 -15.09
C TYR A 305 8.67 -13.91 -13.63
N GLY A 306 9.97 -13.95 -13.34
CA GLY A 306 10.50 -13.87 -11.99
C GLY A 306 10.11 -12.58 -11.28
N GLN A 307 9.81 -12.66 -9.99
CA GLN A 307 9.46 -11.50 -9.15
C GLN A 307 10.11 -11.60 -7.78
N THR A 308 10.41 -10.43 -7.19
CA THR A 308 11.13 -10.37 -5.91
C THR A 308 10.34 -11.06 -4.80
N GLY A 309 10.97 -12.02 -4.13
CA GLY A 309 10.39 -12.74 -2.99
C GLY A 309 9.21 -13.68 -3.31
N TYR A 310 8.94 -14.04 -4.56
CA TYR A 310 7.86 -14.99 -4.86
C TYR A 310 8.14 -16.39 -4.31
N VAL A 311 7.13 -16.99 -3.68
CA VAL A 311 7.08 -18.42 -3.30
C VAL A 311 6.41 -19.25 -4.39
N SER A 312 6.52 -20.58 -4.35
CA SER A 312 5.96 -21.47 -5.37
C SER A 312 4.45 -21.28 -5.62
N THR A 313 3.67 -20.97 -4.58
CA THR A 313 2.24 -20.67 -4.71
C THR A 313 1.98 -19.39 -5.53
N GLN A 314 2.80 -18.36 -5.39
CA GLN A 314 2.65 -17.11 -6.16
C GLN A 314 2.99 -17.33 -7.64
N ASP A 315 4.03 -18.13 -7.92
CA ASP A 315 4.38 -18.52 -9.30
C ASP A 315 3.25 -19.34 -9.95
N MET A 316 2.66 -20.29 -9.24
CA MET A 316 1.52 -21.07 -9.72
C MET A 316 0.33 -20.17 -10.07
N ILE A 317 -0.01 -19.21 -9.20
CA ILE A 317 -1.09 -18.25 -9.45
C ILE A 317 -0.77 -17.39 -10.67
N LEU A 318 0.46 -16.88 -10.78
CA LEU A 318 0.87 -16.06 -11.92
C LEU A 318 0.78 -16.86 -13.23
N PHE A 319 1.26 -18.11 -13.24
CA PHE A 319 1.15 -19.02 -14.38
C PHE A 319 -0.30 -19.21 -14.82
N GLN A 320 -1.20 -19.56 -13.89
CA GLN A 320 -2.64 -19.67 -14.16
C GLN A 320 -3.24 -18.38 -14.74
N MET A 321 -2.82 -17.22 -14.23
CA MET A 321 -3.27 -15.93 -14.74
C MET A 321 -2.77 -15.63 -16.16
N GLN A 322 -1.57 -16.09 -16.54
CA GLN A 322 -1.07 -15.98 -17.92
C GLN A 322 -1.85 -16.90 -18.86
N LEU A 323 -2.10 -18.15 -18.46
CA LEU A 323 -2.90 -19.11 -19.22
C LEU A 323 -4.32 -18.58 -19.48
N ALA A 324 -4.97 -18.02 -18.45
CA ALA A 324 -6.31 -17.45 -18.56
C ALA A 324 -6.40 -16.26 -19.54
N GLN A 325 -5.27 -15.60 -19.83
CA GLN A 325 -5.18 -14.50 -20.78
C GLN A 325 -4.79 -14.95 -22.20
N GLY A 326 -4.65 -16.26 -22.43
CA GLY A 326 -4.16 -16.81 -23.70
C GLY A 326 -2.67 -16.52 -23.94
N GLN A 327 -1.90 -16.26 -22.87
CA GLN A 327 -0.45 -16.06 -22.91
C GLN A 327 0.28 -17.32 -22.44
N ALA A 328 -0.21 -18.49 -22.85
CA ALA A 328 0.45 -19.75 -22.53
C ALA A 328 1.86 -19.78 -23.15
N PRO A 329 2.91 -20.08 -22.35
CA PRO A 329 4.18 -20.48 -22.92
C PRO A 329 4.06 -21.91 -23.49
N ASP A 330 4.92 -22.27 -24.43
CA ASP A 330 5.03 -23.65 -24.90
C ASP A 330 5.81 -24.50 -23.87
N ILE A 331 6.77 -23.88 -23.18
CA ILE A 331 7.54 -24.50 -22.09
C ILE A 331 7.55 -23.56 -20.87
N ALA A 332 7.17 -24.06 -19.70
CA ALA A 332 7.25 -23.34 -18.44
C ALA A 332 8.33 -23.93 -17.52
N VAL A 333 9.30 -23.09 -17.11
CA VAL A 333 10.36 -23.45 -16.15
C VAL A 333 10.09 -22.79 -14.81
N PHE A 334 10.00 -23.57 -13.73
CA PHE A 334 9.78 -23.07 -12.38
C PHE A 334 11.05 -23.25 -11.55
N TYR A 335 11.75 -22.16 -11.24
CA TYR A 335 12.99 -22.15 -10.46
C TYR A 335 12.71 -21.68 -9.03
N GLN A 336 12.65 -22.63 -8.09
CA GLN A 336 11.95 -22.47 -6.81
C GLN A 336 12.72 -23.11 -5.63
N GLY A 337 12.19 -22.89 -4.41
CA GLY A 337 12.58 -23.60 -3.20
C GLY A 337 12.92 -22.69 -2.02
N PHE A 338 13.81 -21.71 -2.20
CA PHE A 338 14.30 -20.89 -1.07
C PHE A 338 13.24 -20.02 -0.42
N ASN A 339 12.41 -19.38 -1.23
CA ASN A 339 11.39 -18.48 -0.70
C ASN A 339 10.29 -19.24 0.05
N ASP A 340 9.96 -20.47 -0.36
CA ASP A 340 9.02 -21.33 0.35
C ASP A 340 9.52 -21.66 1.76
N VAL A 341 10.80 -22.01 1.90
CA VAL A 341 11.43 -22.28 3.21
C VAL A 341 11.54 -21.01 4.05
N LEU A 342 12.07 -19.91 3.47
CA LEU A 342 12.30 -18.66 4.21
C LEU A 342 11.00 -17.98 4.62
N SER A 343 9.96 -18.05 3.78
CA SER A 343 8.61 -17.58 4.15
C SER A 343 8.04 -18.41 5.29
N ALA A 344 8.14 -19.75 5.22
CA ALA A 344 7.66 -20.63 6.27
C ALA A 344 8.37 -20.40 7.60
N TYR A 345 9.71 -20.29 7.58
CA TYR A 345 10.53 -19.97 8.76
C TYR A 345 10.10 -18.66 9.42
N ARG A 346 9.93 -17.58 8.64
CA ARG A 346 9.57 -16.26 9.19
C ARG A 346 8.15 -16.16 9.70
N GLN A 347 7.24 -16.97 9.18
CA GLN A 347 5.81 -16.89 9.47
C GLN A 347 5.28 -18.04 10.32
N GLU A 348 6.17 -18.98 10.65
CA GLU A 348 5.90 -20.21 11.40
C GLU A 348 4.80 -21.07 10.75
N ARG A 349 4.60 -20.90 9.42
CA ARG A 349 3.54 -21.54 8.63
C ARG A 349 3.97 -21.74 7.18
N ALA A 350 3.88 -22.98 6.68
CA ALA A 350 4.13 -23.30 5.28
C ALA A 350 3.00 -22.82 4.35
N GLY A 351 3.37 -22.36 3.16
CA GLY A 351 2.44 -21.98 2.09
C GLY A 351 1.95 -20.54 2.08
N LEU A 352 2.45 -19.68 2.99
CA LEU A 352 2.17 -18.24 2.96
C LEU A 352 3.15 -17.48 2.05
N ALA A 353 2.68 -16.40 1.44
CA ALA A 353 3.52 -15.44 0.73
C ALA A 353 4.26 -14.53 1.74
N TYR A 354 5.34 -13.89 1.35
CA TYR A 354 6.01 -12.94 2.25
C TYR A 354 5.09 -11.79 2.66
N GLN A 355 5.36 -11.25 3.85
CA GLN A 355 4.76 -10.02 4.37
C GLN A 355 3.24 -10.10 4.66
N GLU A 356 2.68 -11.26 5.01
CA GLU A 356 1.25 -11.36 5.37
C GLU A 356 0.88 -10.43 6.54
N VAL A 357 1.78 -10.24 7.51
CA VAL A 357 1.58 -9.28 8.59
C VAL A 357 1.37 -7.86 8.04
N ASN A 358 2.15 -7.44 7.04
CA ASN A 358 1.98 -6.12 6.42
C ASN A 358 0.62 -6.02 5.70
N ARG A 359 0.14 -7.10 5.07
CA ARG A 359 -1.19 -7.14 4.43
C ARG A 359 -2.31 -6.97 5.45
N ILE A 360 -2.20 -7.60 6.62
CA ILE A 360 -3.14 -7.40 7.73
C ILE A 360 -3.13 -5.93 8.17
N VAL A 361 -1.94 -5.34 8.33
CA VAL A 361 -1.78 -3.92 8.70
C VAL A 361 -2.46 -3.01 7.68
N ASP A 362 -2.26 -3.26 6.39
CA ASP A 362 -2.85 -2.48 5.29
C ASP A 362 -4.40 -2.54 5.34
N VAL A 363 -4.96 -3.75 5.52
CA VAL A 363 -6.41 -3.97 5.61
C VAL A 363 -7.01 -3.26 6.82
N GLU A 364 -6.37 -3.39 7.99
CA GLU A 364 -6.84 -2.82 9.24
C GLU A 364 -6.75 -1.29 9.21
N ALA A 365 -5.66 -0.73 8.67
CA ALA A 365 -5.52 0.71 8.45
C ALA A 365 -6.63 1.24 7.53
N GLY A 366 -6.91 0.55 6.42
CA GLY A 366 -8.02 0.89 5.53
C GLY A 366 -9.39 0.83 6.22
N ARG A 367 -9.60 -0.15 7.12
CA ARG A 367 -10.83 -0.28 7.91
C ARG A 367 -11.03 0.92 8.84
N LEU A 368 -9.99 1.32 9.57
CA LEU A 368 -10.00 2.47 10.48
C LEU A 368 -10.29 3.77 9.72
N LEU A 369 -9.61 3.99 8.58
CA LEU A 369 -9.83 5.17 7.74
C LEU A 369 -11.28 5.26 7.24
N ARG A 370 -11.89 4.14 6.81
CA ARG A 370 -13.30 4.11 6.39
C ARG A 370 -14.28 4.42 7.52
N GLN A 371 -13.88 4.18 8.77
CA GLN A 371 -14.66 4.56 9.96
C GLN A 371 -14.45 6.02 10.38
N GLY A 372 -13.70 6.80 9.58
CA GLY A 372 -13.35 8.19 9.91
C GLY A 372 -12.31 8.31 11.01
N GLN A 373 -11.62 7.21 11.38
CA GLN A 373 -10.56 7.24 12.36
C GLN A 373 -9.22 7.56 11.69
N PRO A 374 -8.47 8.57 12.15
CA PRO A 374 -7.14 8.84 11.62
C PRO A 374 -6.17 7.72 12.01
N VAL A 375 -5.40 7.22 11.04
CA VAL A 375 -4.31 6.27 11.29
C VAL A 375 -3.00 7.05 11.37
N LEU A 376 -2.54 7.31 12.60
CA LEU A 376 -1.29 8.03 12.84
C LEU A 376 -0.08 7.09 12.99
N ILE A 377 -0.34 5.84 13.38
CA ILE A 377 0.63 4.76 13.53
C ILE A 377 0.01 3.51 12.91
N PRO A 378 0.78 2.66 12.21
CA PRO A 378 0.27 1.40 11.69
C PRO A 378 -0.40 0.56 12.80
N PRO A 379 -1.57 -0.06 12.55
CA PRO A 379 -2.21 -0.93 13.52
C PRO A 379 -1.30 -2.12 13.88
N ALA A 380 -1.38 -2.59 15.12
CA ALA A 380 -0.72 -3.83 15.51
C ALA A 380 -1.39 -5.01 14.79
N ALA A 381 -0.57 -5.92 14.25
CA ALA A 381 -1.03 -7.11 13.55
C ALA A 381 -0.21 -8.34 13.98
N SER A 382 -0.85 -9.49 13.99
CA SER A 382 -0.23 -10.80 14.18
C SER A 382 -0.94 -11.82 13.31
N LEU A 383 -0.19 -12.79 12.78
CA LEU A 383 -0.74 -13.92 12.03
C LEU A 383 -1.61 -14.81 12.93
N ASP A 384 -1.27 -14.92 14.21
CA ASP A 384 -1.99 -15.76 15.20
C ASP A 384 -3.40 -15.25 15.51
N ALA A 385 -3.71 -14.01 15.12
CA ALA A 385 -5.05 -13.45 15.30
C ALA A 385 -6.07 -13.97 14.27
N TYR A 386 -5.63 -14.73 13.25
CA TYR A 386 -6.45 -15.18 12.14
C TYR A 386 -6.37 -16.71 11.96
N ASP A 387 -7.47 -17.29 11.47
CA ASP A 387 -7.53 -18.70 11.08
C ASP A 387 -7.08 -18.85 9.63
N TRP A 388 -5.93 -19.51 9.45
CA TRP A 388 -5.28 -19.74 8.15
C TRP A 388 -5.50 -21.16 7.61
N SER A 389 -6.30 -21.98 8.30
CA SER A 389 -6.50 -23.40 7.95
C SER A 389 -7.06 -23.64 6.55
N LEU A 390 -7.67 -22.61 5.94
CA LEU A 390 -8.16 -22.68 4.55
C LEU A 390 -7.03 -22.70 3.52
N ILE A 391 -5.88 -22.09 3.79
CA ILE A 391 -4.82 -21.86 2.78
C ILE A 391 -3.43 -22.36 3.18
N THR A 392 -3.16 -22.63 4.46
CA THR A 392 -1.86 -23.12 4.95
C THR A 392 -1.92 -24.55 5.45
N THR A 393 -0.80 -25.26 5.40
CA THR A 393 -0.58 -26.45 6.26
C THR A 393 -0.08 -25.97 7.63
N ALA A 394 -0.45 -26.67 8.71
CA ALA A 394 -0.11 -26.25 10.06
C ALA A 394 1.33 -26.65 10.40
N GLY A 395 2.25 -25.68 10.46
CA GLY A 395 3.66 -25.90 10.82
C GLY A 395 4.63 -25.22 9.85
N ALA A 396 5.86 -24.99 10.32
CA ALA A 396 7.00 -24.57 9.51
C ALA A 396 8.13 -25.60 9.53
N ASP A 397 7.78 -26.87 9.80
CA ASP A 397 8.72 -27.98 9.71
C ASP A 397 8.97 -28.39 8.25
N ALA A 398 10.04 -29.17 8.06
CA ALA A 398 10.50 -29.55 6.73
C ALA A 398 9.48 -30.38 5.93
N GLU A 399 8.70 -31.22 6.61
CA GLU A 399 7.66 -32.06 6.01
C GLU A 399 6.54 -31.20 5.44
N SER A 400 6.00 -30.28 6.24
CA SER A 400 4.92 -29.36 5.83
C SER A 400 5.32 -28.46 4.66
N ILE A 401 6.58 -28.04 4.61
CA ILE A 401 7.12 -27.22 3.51
C ILE A 401 7.26 -28.06 2.23
N ALA A 402 7.84 -29.26 2.33
CA ALA A 402 7.98 -30.17 1.20
C ALA A 402 6.61 -30.59 0.64
N GLU A 403 5.65 -30.95 1.50
CA GLU A 403 4.28 -31.27 1.10
C GLU A 403 3.62 -30.12 0.32
N ARG A 404 3.76 -28.88 0.81
CA ARG A 404 3.23 -27.71 0.10
C ARG A 404 3.89 -27.53 -1.28
N TYR A 405 5.21 -27.66 -1.35
CA TYR A 405 5.94 -27.55 -2.60
C TYR A 405 5.44 -28.59 -3.62
N PHE A 406 5.43 -29.87 -3.26
CA PHE A 406 4.96 -30.94 -4.17
C PHE A 406 3.48 -30.82 -4.55
N ALA A 407 2.61 -30.33 -3.65
CA ALA A 407 1.23 -30.05 -3.99
C ALA A 407 1.12 -28.96 -5.08
N ASN A 408 1.97 -27.92 -5.02
CA ASN A 408 2.02 -26.89 -6.06
C ASN A 408 2.54 -27.45 -7.38
N LEU A 409 3.56 -28.31 -7.36
CA LEU A 409 4.07 -29.00 -8.56
C LEU A 409 2.96 -29.79 -9.25
N GLN A 410 2.25 -30.63 -8.49
CA GLN A 410 1.14 -31.43 -9.01
C GLN A 410 0.02 -30.57 -9.63
N MET A 411 -0.31 -29.44 -8.99
CA MET A 411 -1.33 -28.52 -9.52
C MET A 411 -0.85 -27.79 -10.78
N ILE A 412 0.42 -27.40 -10.84
CA ILE A 412 1.02 -26.80 -12.03
C ILE A 412 1.00 -27.79 -13.19
N GLU A 413 1.45 -29.04 -12.98
CA GLU A 413 1.45 -30.10 -14.00
C GLU A 413 0.05 -30.35 -14.56
N ALA A 414 -0.95 -30.52 -13.68
CA ALA A 414 -2.32 -30.79 -14.11
C ALA A 414 -2.91 -29.62 -14.92
N VAL A 415 -2.58 -28.38 -14.58
CA VAL A 415 -3.00 -27.21 -15.33
C VAL A 415 -2.22 -27.10 -16.65
N ALA A 416 -0.92 -27.37 -16.65
CA ALA A 416 -0.08 -27.31 -17.83
C ALA A 416 -0.50 -28.34 -18.89
N GLU A 417 -0.80 -29.57 -18.49
CA GLU A 417 -1.35 -30.62 -19.36
C GLU A 417 -2.65 -30.17 -20.04
N ALA A 418 -3.54 -29.48 -19.31
CA ALA A 418 -4.80 -29.00 -19.86
C ALA A 418 -4.65 -27.85 -20.89
N PHE A 419 -3.48 -27.22 -20.95
CA PHE A 419 -3.15 -26.12 -21.85
C PHE A 419 -2.02 -26.46 -22.83
N ASP A 420 -1.65 -27.73 -22.95
CA ASP A 420 -0.57 -28.23 -23.81
C ASP A 420 0.78 -27.51 -23.54
N VAL A 421 1.11 -27.29 -22.26
CA VAL A 421 2.37 -26.66 -21.81
C VAL A 421 3.30 -27.72 -21.22
N GLU A 422 4.53 -27.79 -21.72
CA GLU A 422 5.57 -28.63 -21.12
C GLU A 422 6.15 -27.95 -19.87
N VAL A 423 6.38 -28.71 -18.80
CA VAL A 423 6.85 -28.15 -17.51
C VAL A 423 8.18 -28.72 -17.06
N ILE A 424 9.05 -27.84 -16.58
CA ILE A 424 10.33 -28.17 -15.96
C ILE A 424 10.38 -27.51 -14.58
N PHE A 425 10.62 -28.28 -13.54
CA PHE A 425 10.84 -27.77 -12.19
C PHE A 425 12.32 -27.80 -11.87
N VAL A 426 12.84 -26.75 -11.25
CA VAL A 426 14.26 -26.62 -10.90
C VAL A 426 14.36 -26.28 -9.43
N TRP A 427 14.90 -27.20 -8.65
CA TRP A 427 15.22 -26.97 -7.24
C TRP A 427 16.60 -26.33 -7.12
N GLN A 428 16.61 -25.05 -6.71
CA GLN A 428 17.73 -24.15 -6.93
C GLN A 428 18.93 -24.35 -5.97
N PRO A 429 20.17 -23.99 -6.41
CA PRO A 429 21.35 -23.88 -5.55
C PRO A 429 21.20 -22.84 -4.45
N SER A 430 21.88 -23.09 -3.33
CA SER A 430 22.05 -22.15 -2.22
C SER A 430 23.47 -22.22 -1.66
N LEU A 431 23.89 -21.18 -0.94
CA LEU A 431 25.22 -21.11 -0.34
C LEU A 431 25.49 -22.28 0.62
N TYR A 432 24.47 -22.81 1.27
CA TYR A 432 24.61 -23.87 2.29
C TYR A 432 25.06 -25.23 1.73
N SER A 433 24.93 -25.43 0.42
CA SER A 433 25.42 -26.64 -0.25
C SER A 433 26.91 -26.60 -0.54
N LYS A 434 27.57 -25.44 -0.40
CA LYS A 434 29.01 -25.31 -0.63
C LYS A 434 29.82 -25.97 0.47
N THR A 435 30.74 -26.84 0.08
CA THR A 435 31.71 -27.48 0.97
C THR A 435 32.95 -26.60 1.19
N SER A 436 33.27 -25.74 0.21
CA SER A 436 34.39 -24.81 0.24
C SER A 436 33.90 -23.37 0.17
N LEU A 437 33.98 -22.65 1.29
CA LEU A 437 33.52 -21.26 1.42
C LEU A 437 34.66 -20.27 1.25
N THR A 438 34.45 -19.23 0.46
CA THR A 438 35.31 -18.03 0.48
C THR A 438 35.16 -17.27 1.80
N PRO A 439 36.10 -16.38 2.18
CA PRO A 439 35.97 -15.57 3.40
C PRO A 439 34.68 -14.73 3.46
N VAL A 440 34.19 -14.26 2.30
CA VAL A 440 32.93 -13.49 2.21
C VAL A 440 31.73 -14.40 2.49
N GLU A 441 31.69 -15.55 1.82
CA GLU A 441 30.63 -16.57 1.99
C GLU A 441 30.58 -17.12 3.43
N ALA A 442 31.74 -17.38 4.04
CA ALA A 442 31.81 -17.80 5.45
C ALA A 442 31.25 -16.72 6.40
N GLY A 443 31.55 -15.45 6.14
CA GLY A 443 31.01 -14.32 6.90
C GLY A 443 29.49 -14.18 6.76
N ILE A 444 28.95 -14.45 5.56
CA ILE A 444 27.51 -14.47 5.31
C ILE A 444 26.83 -15.53 6.19
N ILE A 445 27.35 -16.76 6.20
CA ILE A 445 26.79 -17.84 7.03
C ILE A 445 26.84 -17.48 8.52
N GLU A 446 27.97 -16.96 9.01
CA GLU A 446 28.12 -16.57 10.41
C GLU A 446 27.13 -15.47 10.82
N GLU A 447 26.96 -14.43 10.00
CA GLU A 447 25.99 -13.36 10.27
C GLU A 447 24.56 -13.91 10.35
N LEU A 448 24.23 -14.88 9.50
CA LEU A 448 22.87 -15.37 9.38
C LEU A 448 22.51 -16.40 10.43
N ASP A 449 23.45 -17.22 10.88
CA ASP A 449 23.24 -18.07 12.05
C ASP A 449 22.93 -17.23 13.31
N ASN A 450 23.54 -16.04 13.41
CA ASN A 450 23.24 -15.11 14.49
C ASN A 450 21.86 -14.44 14.35
N ASN A 451 21.46 -14.07 13.12
CA ASN A 451 20.24 -13.31 12.86
C ASN A 451 18.99 -14.19 12.67
N MET A 452 19.15 -15.42 12.16
CA MET A 452 18.09 -16.38 11.82
C MET A 452 18.49 -17.80 12.30
N PRO A 453 18.61 -18.02 13.62
CA PRO A 453 19.06 -19.29 14.16
C PRO A 453 18.13 -20.45 13.77
N GLY A 454 18.70 -21.55 13.27
CA GLY A 454 17.97 -22.75 12.87
C GLY A 454 17.42 -22.72 11.44
N PHE A 455 17.49 -21.58 10.73
CA PHE A 455 17.05 -21.50 9.34
C PHE A 455 17.86 -22.42 8.41
N ILE A 456 19.20 -22.47 8.59
CA ILE A 456 20.07 -23.33 7.79
C ILE A 456 19.69 -24.80 7.95
N GLU A 457 19.50 -25.25 9.19
CA GLU A 457 19.13 -26.62 9.51
C GLU A 457 17.79 -26.99 8.86
N LEU A 458 16.78 -26.11 8.99
CA LEU A 458 15.49 -26.30 8.35
C LEU A 458 15.62 -26.40 6.83
N PHE A 459 16.39 -25.52 6.20
CA PHE A 459 16.60 -25.55 4.75
C PHE A 459 17.26 -26.84 4.29
N GLN A 460 18.29 -27.31 5.00
CA GLN A 460 18.96 -28.58 4.71
C GLN A 460 18.02 -29.79 4.87
N GLN A 461 17.16 -29.78 5.88
CA GLN A 461 16.15 -30.83 6.06
C GLN A 461 15.13 -30.85 4.91
N VAL A 462 14.67 -29.68 4.46
CA VAL A 462 13.77 -29.58 3.30
C VAL A 462 14.47 -30.05 2.02
N ASP A 463 15.71 -29.62 1.78
CA ASP A 463 16.50 -30.03 0.61
C ASP A 463 16.65 -31.56 0.55
N ALA A 464 17.02 -32.18 1.67
CA ALA A 464 17.15 -33.62 1.78
C ALA A 464 15.85 -34.36 1.47
N LEU A 465 14.71 -33.89 2.01
CA LEU A 465 13.39 -34.47 1.76
C LEU A 465 12.96 -34.31 0.30
N VAL A 466 13.19 -33.15 -0.31
CA VAL A 466 12.88 -32.92 -1.72
C VAL A 466 13.71 -33.84 -2.61
N ARG A 467 15.01 -33.96 -2.34
CA ARG A 467 15.91 -34.90 -3.05
C ARG A 467 15.45 -36.34 -2.95
N GLU A 468 15.12 -36.79 -1.74
CA GLU A 468 14.63 -38.13 -1.47
C GLU A 468 13.35 -38.41 -2.27
N ARG A 469 12.33 -37.54 -2.17
CA ARG A 469 11.05 -37.75 -2.86
C ARG A 469 11.15 -37.70 -4.38
N VAL A 470 11.98 -36.81 -4.94
CA VAL A 470 12.21 -36.76 -6.39
C VAL A 470 12.85 -38.06 -6.87
N ALA A 471 13.83 -38.58 -6.14
CA ALA A 471 14.49 -39.84 -6.48
C ALA A 471 13.54 -41.05 -6.32
N GLU A 472 12.73 -41.10 -5.26
CA GLU A 472 11.79 -42.19 -5.02
C GLU A 472 10.63 -42.23 -6.02
N ALA A 473 10.12 -41.06 -6.43
CA ALA A 473 9.02 -40.95 -7.38
C ALA A 473 9.46 -40.92 -8.85
N GLU A 474 10.77 -40.96 -9.13
CA GLU A 474 11.34 -40.91 -10.48
C GLU A 474 10.81 -39.72 -11.30
N LEU A 475 10.79 -38.52 -10.68
CA LEU A 475 10.26 -37.30 -11.31
C LEU A 475 11.24 -36.72 -12.34
N ASP A 476 11.15 -37.18 -13.58
CA ASP A 476 12.06 -36.82 -14.69
C ASP A 476 12.01 -35.34 -15.09
N ASN A 477 10.92 -34.63 -14.75
CA ASN A 477 10.74 -33.21 -15.01
C ASN A 477 11.21 -32.29 -13.86
N VAL A 478 11.73 -32.87 -12.77
CA VAL A 478 12.29 -32.12 -11.63
C VAL A 478 13.81 -32.22 -11.62
N LEU A 479 14.47 -31.11 -11.94
CA LEU A 479 15.91 -30.97 -11.92
C LEU A 479 16.37 -30.48 -10.54
N ILE A 480 17.06 -31.35 -9.80
CA ILE A 480 17.76 -30.98 -8.56
C ILE A 480 19.15 -30.46 -8.91
N ILE A 481 19.39 -29.17 -8.68
CA ILE A 481 20.71 -28.54 -8.84
C ILE A 481 21.15 -27.82 -7.57
N SER A 482 20.63 -28.22 -6.40
CA SER A 482 20.94 -27.50 -5.17
C SER A 482 22.42 -27.61 -4.75
N ASP A 483 23.15 -28.59 -5.27
CA ASP A 483 24.59 -28.86 -5.07
C ASP A 483 25.45 -28.44 -6.28
N LEU A 484 24.90 -27.72 -7.26
CA LEU A 484 25.63 -27.32 -8.48
C LEU A 484 26.98 -26.64 -8.18
N PHE A 485 27.04 -25.84 -7.12
CA PHE A 485 28.24 -25.10 -6.71
C PHE A 485 28.96 -25.71 -5.50
N ALA A 486 28.64 -26.96 -5.11
CA ALA A 486 29.13 -27.55 -3.88
C ALA A 486 30.67 -27.48 -3.75
N GLU A 487 31.37 -27.81 -4.83
CA GLU A 487 32.83 -27.85 -4.90
C GLU A 487 33.45 -26.61 -5.58
N ASP A 488 32.67 -25.54 -5.80
CA ASP A 488 33.18 -24.33 -6.45
C ASP A 488 33.99 -23.46 -5.49
N GLU A 489 35.26 -23.24 -5.77
CA GLU A 489 36.15 -22.41 -4.94
C GLU A 489 35.97 -20.89 -5.18
N ARG A 490 35.27 -20.49 -6.26
CA ARG A 490 34.99 -19.07 -6.56
C ARG A 490 33.90 -18.54 -5.65
N GLN A 491 33.89 -17.22 -5.44
CA GLN A 491 32.76 -16.54 -4.82
C GLN A 491 31.59 -16.50 -5.81
N ILE A 492 30.71 -17.49 -5.74
CA ILE A 492 29.52 -17.58 -6.59
C ILE A 492 28.36 -16.85 -5.95
N PHE A 493 28.24 -16.94 -4.62
CA PHE A 493 27.18 -16.31 -3.88
C PHE A 493 27.64 -14.98 -3.27
N TYR A 494 26.76 -13.99 -3.30
CA TYR A 494 26.97 -12.72 -2.59
C TYR A 494 25.96 -12.51 -1.45
N ASP A 495 25.03 -13.44 -1.27
CA ASP A 495 24.26 -13.69 -0.06
C ASP A 495 23.94 -15.20 0.05
N LEU A 496 22.82 -15.61 0.65
CA LEU A 496 22.46 -17.02 0.77
C LEU A 496 22.06 -17.73 -0.51
N ILE A 497 21.55 -16.99 -1.48
CA ILE A 497 20.81 -17.59 -2.59
C ILE A 497 21.08 -16.91 -3.92
N HIS A 498 21.39 -15.63 -3.90
CA HIS A 498 21.69 -14.89 -5.11
C HIS A 498 23.14 -15.13 -5.54
N ILE A 499 23.27 -15.38 -6.82
CA ILE A 499 24.51 -15.78 -7.46
C ILE A 499 24.96 -14.72 -8.45
N THR A 500 26.27 -14.70 -8.70
CA THR A 500 26.90 -13.82 -9.69
C THR A 500 26.40 -14.10 -11.11
N GLU A 501 26.70 -13.18 -12.04
CA GLU A 501 26.38 -13.37 -13.46
C GLU A 501 27.00 -14.67 -14.03
N VAL A 502 28.18 -15.06 -13.56
CA VAL A 502 28.79 -16.36 -13.91
C VAL A 502 28.01 -17.53 -13.33
N GLY A 503 27.53 -17.43 -12.09
CA GLY A 503 26.64 -18.42 -11.50
C GLY A 503 25.33 -18.58 -12.29
N ASN A 504 24.72 -17.47 -12.73
CA ASN A 504 23.53 -17.51 -13.58
C ASN A 504 23.76 -18.27 -14.89
N TYR A 505 24.95 -18.12 -15.50
CA TYR A 505 25.33 -18.89 -16.68
C TYR A 505 25.42 -20.39 -16.40
N GLU A 506 26.05 -20.79 -15.29
CA GLU A 506 26.21 -22.20 -14.94
C GLU A 506 24.88 -22.86 -14.58
N VAL A 507 23.97 -22.13 -13.92
CA VAL A 507 22.57 -22.56 -13.74
C VAL A 507 21.87 -22.71 -15.09
N ALA A 508 21.98 -21.74 -15.99
CA ALA A 508 21.38 -21.82 -17.31
C ALA A 508 21.93 -23.00 -18.13
N GLN A 509 23.24 -23.30 -18.04
CA GLN A 509 23.85 -24.48 -18.63
C GLN A 509 23.31 -25.78 -18.04
N ALA A 510 23.06 -25.85 -16.73
CA ALA A 510 22.51 -27.04 -16.08
C ALA A 510 21.07 -27.34 -16.53
N ILE A 511 20.29 -26.30 -16.81
CA ILE A 511 18.89 -26.41 -17.29
C ILE A 511 18.83 -26.75 -18.79
N LEU A 512 19.82 -26.29 -19.58
CA LEU A 512 19.81 -26.36 -21.05
C LEU A 512 19.54 -27.77 -21.64
N PRO A 513 20.13 -28.88 -21.16
CA PRO A 513 19.87 -30.20 -21.73
C PRO A 513 18.39 -30.61 -21.65
N MET A 514 17.73 -30.30 -20.54
CA MET A 514 16.31 -30.58 -20.35
C MET A 514 15.43 -29.68 -21.20
N LEU A 515 15.81 -28.40 -21.39
CA LEU A 515 15.11 -27.53 -22.34
C LEU A 515 15.22 -28.05 -23.78
N LEU A 516 16.42 -28.43 -24.23
CA LEU A 516 16.65 -28.95 -25.58
C LEU A 516 15.89 -30.25 -25.85
N SER A 517 15.72 -31.11 -24.85
CA SER A 517 14.93 -32.34 -24.99
C SER A 517 13.43 -32.06 -25.18
N HIS A 518 12.91 -30.93 -24.68
CA HIS A 518 11.52 -30.52 -24.90
C HIS A 518 11.33 -29.81 -26.23
N ILE A 519 12.29 -28.94 -26.61
CA ILE A 519 12.26 -28.23 -27.91
C ILE A 519 12.32 -29.21 -29.11
N SER A 520 12.98 -30.36 -28.94
CA SER A 520 13.18 -31.34 -30.03
C SER A 520 12.07 -32.39 -30.16
N LYS A 521 11.00 -32.33 -29.35
CA LYS A 521 9.86 -33.27 -29.42
C LYS A 521 8.85 -32.93 -30.54
N ASP A 522 8.93 -31.73 -31.11
CA ASP A 522 8.18 -31.29 -32.29
C ASP A 522 8.98 -31.52 -33.59
#